data_AF-A0A958RVH3-F1
#
_entry.id   AF-A0A958RVH3-F1
#
_cell.length_a   1.000
_cell.length_b   1.000
_cell.length_c   1.000
_cell.angle_alpha   90.00
_cell.angle_beta   90.00
_cell.angle_gamma   90.00
#
_symmetry.space_group_name_H-M   'P 1'
#
loop_
_entity.id
_entity.type
_entity.pdbx_description
1 polymer ?
#
loop_
_entity_poly.entity_id
_entity_poly.type
_entity_poly.pdbx_seq_one_letter_code
_entity_poly.pdbx_strand_id
1 'polypeptide(L)'
;MKKVIFLDRDGTIIVDKVYLNDPDGIEYLPGVEEALKLLNSKGYEFVIVTNQSGVPRGIVSLENLDTIHRRIKSHFETHGIHFLSFHFAPYMTDSNHEMRKPNAGMLKEASEMHGISFSESWMIGDRMTDVEAG
;
A
#
# COMPACT_ATOMS: atom_id res chain seq x y z
N MET A 1 13.12 15.22 7.67
CA MET A 1 12.49 14.37 6.63
C MET A 1 12.16 13.03 7.25
N LYS A 2 11.07 12.40 6.84
CA LYS A 2 10.61 11.12 7.41
C LYS A 2 11.27 9.95 6.67
N LYS A 3 11.62 8.87 7.37
CA LYS A 3 11.97 7.60 6.73
C LYS A 3 10.75 6.69 6.72
N VAL A 4 10.42 6.17 5.55
CA VAL A 4 9.15 5.48 5.32
C VAL A 4 9.41 4.10 4.73
N ILE A 5 8.58 3.15 5.11
CA ILE A 5 8.42 1.91 4.35
C ILE A 5 7.15 2.06 3.52
N PHE A 6 7.32 2.15 2.21
CA PHE A 6 6.24 2.01 1.24
C PHE A 6 5.90 0.52 1.14
N LEU A 7 4.62 0.21 1.31
CA LEU A 7 4.14 -1.16 1.37
C LEU A 7 3.13 -1.39 0.26
N ASP A 8 3.30 -2.45 -0.52
CA ASP A 8 2.16 -2.96 -1.28
C ASP A 8 1.08 -3.50 -0.33
N ARG A 9 -0.14 -3.69 -0.83
CA ARG A 9 -1.28 -4.15 -0.05
C ARG A 9 -1.52 -5.65 -0.23
N ASP A 10 -1.90 -6.04 -1.44
CA ASP A 10 -2.30 -7.41 -1.78
C ASP A 10 -1.05 -8.28 -1.92
N GLY A 11 -0.94 -9.39 -1.20
CA GLY A 11 0.26 -10.24 -1.19
C GLY A 11 1.38 -9.76 -0.25
N THR A 12 1.22 -8.59 0.38
CA THR A 12 2.23 -7.99 1.27
C THR A 12 1.71 -7.67 2.67
N ILE A 13 0.53 -7.07 2.78
CA ILE A 13 -0.14 -6.78 4.06
C ILE A 13 -1.31 -7.74 4.28
N ILE A 14 -2.06 -7.99 3.21
CA ILE A 14 -3.19 -8.92 3.19
C ILE A 14 -2.94 -10.01 2.15
N VAL A 15 -3.63 -11.13 2.26
CA VAL A 15 -3.61 -12.20 1.24
C VAL A 15 -4.09 -11.65 -0.09
N ASP A 16 -3.34 -11.90 -1.18
CA ASP A 16 -3.79 -11.56 -2.54
C ASP A 16 -4.95 -12.48 -2.96
N LYS A 17 -6.16 -11.92 -3.00
CA LYS A 17 -7.38 -12.62 -3.42
C LYS A 17 -7.77 -12.33 -4.88
N VAL A 18 -6.90 -11.64 -5.64
CA VAL A 18 -7.13 -11.21 -7.02
C VAL A 18 -8.41 -10.39 -7.17
N TYR A 19 -8.28 -9.07 -7.10
CA TYR A 19 -9.42 -8.12 -7.13
C TYR A 19 -10.35 -8.23 -5.92
N LEU A 20 -9.79 -8.19 -4.71
CA LEU A 20 -10.58 -8.08 -3.49
C LEU A 20 -11.57 -6.91 -3.60
N ASN A 21 -12.86 -7.22 -3.70
CA ASN A 21 -13.95 -6.26 -3.76
C ASN A 21 -14.90 -6.36 -2.57
N ASP A 22 -14.76 -7.38 -1.72
CA ASP A 22 -15.56 -7.53 -0.50
C ASP A 22 -14.71 -7.09 0.71
N PRO A 23 -15.10 -6.03 1.44
CA PRO A 23 -14.42 -5.63 2.67
C PRO A 23 -14.38 -6.70 3.77
N ASP A 24 -15.33 -7.64 3.79
CA ASP A 24 -15.32 -8.77 4.75
C ASP A 24 -14.33 -9.88 4.32
N GLY A 25 -13.81 -9.81 3.09
CA GLY A 25 -12.80 -10.74 2.57
C GLY A 25 -11.36 -10.43 2.99
N ILE A 26 -11.12 -9.38 3.77
CA ILE A 26 -9.78 -9.01 4.25
C ILE A 26 -9.20 -10.14 5.12
N GLU A 27 -7.98 -10.54 4.80
CA GLU A 27 -7.23 -11.54 5.56
C GLU A 27 -5.78 -11.08 5.65
N TYR A 28 -5.29 -10.81 6.86
CA TYR A 28 -3.93 -10.32 7.09
C TYR A 28 -2.92 -11.44 6.96
N LEU A 29 -1.76 -11.14 6.37
CA LEU A 29 -0.67 -12.11 6.30
C LEU A 29 -0.09 -12.38 7.70
N PRO A 30 0.34 -13.62 8.00
CA PRO A 30 0.92 -13.95 9.29
C PRO A 30 2.18 -13.11 9.57
N GLY A 31 2.30 -12.59 10.79
CA GLY A 31 3.50 -11.86 11.23
C GLY A 31 3.58 -10.39 10.79
N VAL A 32 2.61 -9.90 10.00
CA VAL A 32 2.64 -8.52 9.47
C VAL A 32 2.56 -7.49 10.58
N GLU A 33 1.74 -7.72 11.61
CA GLU A 33 1.65 -6.80 12.75
C GLU A 33 2.96 -6.72 13.53
N GLU A 34 3.58 -7.86 13.80
CA GLU A 34 4.86 -7.94 14.49
C GLU A 34 5.98 -7.27 13.69
N ALA A 35 6.01 -7.49 12.37
CA ALA A 35 6.96 -6.85 11.48
C ALA A 35 6.79 -5.32 11.46
N LEU A 36 5.56 -4.83 11.33
CA LEU A 36 5.27 -3.40 11.35
C LEU A 36 5.57 -2.77 12.71
N LYS A 37 5.25 -3.43 13.83
CA LYS A 37 5.64 -2.97 15.18
C LYS A 37 7.16 -2.86 15.32
N LEU A 38 7.90 -3.87 14.85
CA LEU A 38 9.35 -3.86 14.88
C LEU A 38 9.91 -2.70 14.05
N LEU A 39 9.46 -2.51 12.81
CA LEU A 39 9.90 -1.41 11.94
C LEU A 39 9.53 -0.05 12.54
N ASN A 40 8.34 0.09 13.13
CA ASN A 40 7.91 1.31 13.78
C ASN A 40 8.80 1.65 14.99
N SER A 41 9.18 0.65 15.79
CA SER A 41 10.14 0.84 16.90
C SER A 41 11.53 1.29 16.44
N LYS A 42 11.87 1.08 15.16
CA LYS A 42 13.09 1.57 14.53
C LYS A 42 12.93 2.98 13.93
N GLY A 43 11.76 3.61 14.12
CA GLY A 43 11.46 4.96 13.66
C GLY A 43 10.99 5.05 12.22
N TYR A 44 10.50 3.95 11.64
CA TYR A 44 9.84 3.98 10.33
C TYR A 44 8.35 4.35 10.46
N GLU A 45 7.89 5.17 9.53
CA GLU A 45 6.47 5.40 9.26
C GLU A 45 6.04 4.61 8.01
N PHE A 46 4.74 4.46 7.77
CA PHE A 46 4.23 3.57 6.72
C PHE A 46 3.33 4.30 5.73
N VAL A 47 3.44 3.94 4.45
CA VAL A 47 2.54 4.38 3.38
C VAL A 47 2.12 3.15 2.58
N ILE A 48 0.83 2.99 2.31
CA ILE A 48 0.34 1.95 1.41
C ILE A 48 0.34 2.49 -0.02
N VAL A 49 0.91 1.74 -0.96
CA VAL A 49 0.93 2.03 -2.40
C VAL A 49 0.51 0.80 -3.20
N THR A 50 -0.67 0.82 -3.80
CA THR A 50 -1.26 -0.41 -4.39
C THR A 50 -1.81 -0.21 -5.81
N ASN A 51 -1.55 -1.18 -6.68
CA ASN A 51 -2.12 -1.21 -8.04
C ASN A 51 -3.54 -1.81 -8.01
N GLN A 52 -4.56 -1.05 -8.37
CA GLN A 52 -5.96 -1.49 -8.30
C GLN A 52 -6.60 -1.58 -9.71
N SER A 53 -6.09 -2.49 -10.55
CA SER A 53 -6.58 -2.65 -11.93
C SER A 53 -7.98 -3.27 -12.03
N GLY A 54 -8.56 -3.72 -10.92
CA GLY A 54 -9.97 -4.15 -10.84
C GLY A 54 -10.97 -2.98 -10.95
N VAL A 55 -10.54 -1.77 -10.58
CA VAL A 55 -11.38 -0.55 -10.63
C VAL A 55 -11.79 -0.18 -12.06
N PRO A 56 -10.85 0.04 -13.02
CA PRO A 56 -11.24 0.37 -14.40
C PRO A 56 -11.94 -0.78 -15.12
N ARG A 57 -11.90 -2.00 -14.57
CA ARG A 57 -12.63 -3.17 -15.07
C ARG A 57 -14.06 -3.29 -14.54
N GLY A 58 -14.45 -2.43 -13.59
CA GLY A 58 -15.75 -2.54 -12.91
C GLY A 58 -15.87 -3.74 -11.97
N ILE A 59 -14.76 -4.43 -11.67
CA ILE A 59 -14.72 -5.59 -10.77
C ILE A 59 -14.66 -5.11 -9.31
N VAL A 60 -13.93 -4.01 -9.06
CA VAL A 60 -13.78 -3.39 -7.74
C VAL A 60 -14.45 -2.02 -7.75
N SER A 61 -15.39 -1.78 -6.82
CA SER A 61 -15.99 -0.46 -6.68
C SER A 61 -15.10 0.46 -5.84
N LEU A 62 -15.15 1.77 -6.11
CA LEU A 62 -14.42 2.75 -5.30
C LEU A 62 -14.91 2.79 -3.85
N GLU A 63 -16.21 2.55 -3.61
CA GLU A 63 -16.80 2.47 -2.27
C GLU A 63 -16.26 1.29 -1.46
N ASN A 64 -16.17 0.11 -2.08
CA ASN A 64 -15.60 -1.06 -1.43
C ASN A 64 -14.10 -0.89 -1.22
N LEU A 65 -13.38 -0.33 -2.20
CA LEU A 65 -11.95 -0.02 -2.06
C LEU A 65 -11.68 0.93 -0.89
N ASP A 66 -12.46 2.01 -0.77
CA ASP A 66 -12.38 2.93 0.37
C ASP A 66 -12.67 2.21 1.69
N THR A 67 -13.72 1.38 1.72
CA THR A 67 -14.07 0.60 2.92
C THR A 67 -12.96 -0.38 3.30
N ILE A 68 -12.33 -1.03 2.33
CA ILE A 68 -11.17 -1.91 2.55
C ILE A 68 -10.02 -1.12 3.16
N HIS A 69 -9.65 0.02 2.58
CA HIS A 69 -8.57 0.85 3.10
C HIS A 69 -8.85 1.36 4.52
N ARG A 70 -10.09 1.78 4.81
CA ARG A 70 -10.48 2.20 6.17
C ARG A 70 -10.39 1.05 7.17
N ARG A 71 -10.83 -0.15 6.81
CA ARG A 71 -10.74 -1.32 7.70
C ARG A 71 -9.30 -1.72 7.98
N ILE A 72 -8.45 -1.76 6.96
CA ILE A 72 -7.01 -2.01 7.12
C ILE A 72 -6.41 -0.96 8.04
N LYS A 73 -6.67 0.33 7.79
CA LYS A 73 -6.17 1.42 8.63
C LYS A 73 -6.61 1.25 10.09
N SER A 74 -7.91 1.10 10.33
CA SER A 74 -8.45 0.96 11.70
C SER A 74 -7.92 -0.27 12.41
N HIS A 75 -7.75 -1.41 11.71
CA HIS A 75 -7.15 -2.61 12.29
C HIS A 75 -5.75 -2.34 12.81
N PHE A 76 -4.87 -1.73 12.03
CA PHE A 76 -3.51 -1.47 12.49
C PHE A 76 -3.44 -0.37 13.56
N GLU A 77 -4.34 0.62 13.52
CA GLU A 77 -4.43 1.66 14.55
C GLU A 77 -4.77 1.08 15.92
N THR A 78 -5.64 0.06 16.02
CA THR A 78 -5.91 -0.62 17.31
C THR A 78 -4.69 -1.37 17.85
N HIS A 79 -3.70 -1.64 17.00
CA HIS A 79 -2.42 -2.25 17.35
C HIS A 79 -1.28 -1.23 17.50
N GLY A 80 -1.60 0.07 17.53
CA GLY A 80 -0.64 1.17 17.70
C GLY A 80 0.24 1.45 16.46
N ILE A 81 -0.16 0.94 15.29
CA ILE A 81 0.53 1.18 14.01
C ILE A 81 -0.28 2.20 13.22
N HIS A 82 0.38 3.27 12.78
CA HIS A 82 -0.26 4.35 12.01
C HIS A 82 0.32 4.45 10.60
N PHE A 83 -0.55 4.46 9.59
CA PHE A 83 -0.19 4.77 8.21
C PHE A 83 -0.37 6.26 7.94
N LEU A 84 0.60 6.85 7.24
CA LEU A 84 0.58 8.24 6.80
C LEU A 84 -0.48 8.49 5.74
N SER A 85 -0.55 7.60 4.76
CA SER A 85 -1.51 7.67 3.66
C SER A 85 -1.65 6.34 2.94
N PHE A 86 -2.74 6.23 2.17
CA PHE A 86 -3.01 5.14 1.26
C PHE A 86 -3.12 5.73 -0.14
N HIS A 87 -2.32 5.23 -1.07
CA HIS A 87 -2.34 5.61 -2.48
C HIS A 87 -2.70 4.38 -3.31
N PHE A 88 -3.53 4.57 -4.33
CA PHE A 88 -3.88 3.51 -5.26
C PHE A 88 -3.87 3.98 -6.72
N ALA A 89 -3.52 3.07 -7.61
CA ALA A 89 -3.45 3.31 -9.05
C ALA A 89 -4.60 2.57 -9.76
N PRO A 90 -5.73 3.22 -10.10
CA PRO A 90 -6.88 2.60 -10.74
C PRO A 90 -6.72 2.50 -12.27
N TYR A 91 -5.56 2.02 -12.72
CA TYR A 91 -5.22 1.97 -14.14
C TYR A 91 -5.05 0.54 -14.64
N MET A 92 -5.37 0.35 -15.92
CA MET A 92 -5.15 -0.90 -16.63
C MET A 92 -3.66 -1.27 -16.65
N THR A 93 -3.37 -2.56 -16.85
CA THR A 93 -1.98 -3.07 -16.74
C THR A 93 -1.07 -2.57 -17.86
N ASP A 94 -1.64 -2.30 -19.02
CA ASP A 94 -1.00 -1.84 -20.25
C ASP A 94 -0.90 -0.31 -20.38
N SER A 95 -1.41 0.46 -19.41
CA SER A 95 -1.50 1.92 -19.54
C SER A 95 -0.16 2.66 -19.42
N ASN A 96 0.89 2.00 -18.90
CA ASN A 96 2.16 2.62 -18.48
C ASN A 96 1.99 3.95 -17.70
N HIS A 97 0.92 4.06 -16.91
CA HIS A 97 0.59 5.31 -16.21
C HIS A 97 1.61 5.61 -15.10
N GLU A 98 1.97 6.89 -14.90
CA GLU A 98 3.01 7.31 -13.95
C GLU A 98 2.73 6.87 -12.51
N MET A 99 1.45 6.86 -12.12
CA MET A 99 1.01 6.41 -10.79
C MET A 99 0.98 4.90 -10.63
N ARG A 100 1.11 4.10 -11.69
CA ARG A 100 0.99 2.65 -11.63
C ARG A 100 2.37 2.02 -11.54
N LYS A 101 2.63 1.21 -10.49
CA LYS A 101 3.86 0.43 -10.37
C LYS A 101 4.02 -0.46 -11.63
N PRO A 102 5.19 -0.49 -12.29
CA PRO A 102 6.52 -0.15 -11.77
C PRO A 102 6.91 1.33 -11.76
N ASN A 103 6.06 2.25 -12.25
CA ASN A 103 6.37 3.67 -12.15
C ASN A 103 6.24 4.17 -10.70
N ALA A 104 7.13 5.08 -10.30
CA ALA A 104 7.25 5.58 -8.92
C ALA A 104 6.28 6.72 -8.55
N GLY A 105 5.22 6.97 -9.33
CA GLY A 105 4.33 8.13 -9.13
C GLY A 105 3.68 8.19 -7.74
N MET A 106 3.15 7.06 -7.24
CA MET A 106 2.58 6.98 -5.88
C MET A 106 3.61 7.29 -4.79
N LEU A 107 4.86 6.83 -4.96
CA LEU A 107 5.94 7.06 -4.01
C LEU A 107 6.33 8.54 -3.98
N LYS A 108 6.42 9.18 -5.16
CA LYS A 108 6.71 10.62 -5.31
C LYS A 108 5.61 11.48 -4.70
N GLU A 109 4.34 11.19 -4.98
CA GLU A 109 3.19 11.90 -4.41
C GLU A 109 3.21 11.84 -2.87
N ALA A 110 3.40 10.65 -2.30
CA ALA A 110 3.51 10.49 -0.85
C ALA A 110 4.74 11.24 -0.29
N SER A 111 5.86 11.25 -1.02
CA SER A 111 7.06 11.95 -0.60
C SER A 111 6.88 13.45 -0.52
N GLU A 112 6.21 14.05 -1.52
CA GLU A 112 5.88 15.47 -1.54
C GLU A 112 4.90 15.84 -0.42
N MET A 113 3.89 14.99 -0.19
CA MET A 113 2.86 15.21 0.83
C MET A 113 3.43 15.17 2.26
N HIS A 114 4.37 14.25 2.54
CA HIS A 114 4.82 13.96 3.92
C HIS A 114 6.27 14.35 4.21
N GLY A 115 7.01 14.87 3.24
CA GLY A 115 8.42 15.22 3.39
C GLY A 115 9.31 13.99 3.64
N ILE A 116 9.16 12.97 2.80
CA ILE A 116 9.85 11.67 2.91
C ILE A 116 11.28 11.75 2.32
N SER A 117 12.22 11.07 2.97
CA SER A 117 13.61 10.89 2.52
C SER A 117 13.74 9.57 1.76
N PHE A 118 13.87 9.61 0.43
CA PHE A 118 14.01 8.37 -0.37
C PHE A 118 15.25 7.56 -0.01
N SER A 119 16.38 8.21 0.30
CA SER A 119 17.64 7.54 0.64
C SER A 119 17.60 6.75 1.95
N GLU A 120 16.58 6.98 2.78
CA GLU A 120 16.38 6.27 4.05
C GLU A 120 15.10 5.43 4.06
N SER A 121 14.39 5.39 2.92
CA SER A 121 13.10 4.72 2.76
C SER A 121 13.23 3.48 1.88
N TRP A 122 12.24 2.59 1.97
CA TRP A 122 12.23 1.32 1.25
C TRP A 122 10.86 1.05 0.68
N MET A 123 10.80 0.38 -0.48
CA MET A 123 9.59 -0.26 -0.99
C MET A 123 9.63 -1.76 -0.65
N ILE A 124 8.53 -2.28 -0.10
CA ILE A 124 8.35 -3.71 0.16
C ILE A 124 7.06 -4.14 -0.54
N GLY A 125 7.18 -5.15 -1.40
CA GLY A 125 6.06 -5.77 -2.11
C GLY A 125 6.42 -7.17 -2.60
N ASP A 126 5.44 -7.94 -3.04
CA ASP A 126 5.60 -9.32 -3.50
C ASP A 126 5.92 -9.43 -5.00
N ARG A 127 5.81 -8.34 -5.76
CA ARG A 127 5.98 -8.34 -7.22
C ARG A 127 7.23 -7.58 -7.64
N MET A 128 7.80 -7.97 -8.79
CA MET A 128 8.93 -7.24 -9.40
C MET A 128 8.61 -5.78 -9.67
N THR A 129 7.33 -5.46 -9.95
CA THR A 129 6.91 -4.07 -10.14
C THR A 129 7.06 -3.22 -8.88
N ASP A 130 7.03 -3.82 -7.68
CA ASP A 130 7.31 -3.11 -6.43
C ASP A 130 8.80 -2.79 -6.31
N VAL A 131 9.64 -3.78 -6.63
CA VAL A 131 11.10 -3.63 -6.64
C VAL A 131 11.57 -2.61 -7.66
N GLU A 132 10.95 -2.56 -8.84
CA GLU A 132 11.28 -1.57 -9.89
C GLU A 132 10.81 -0.16 -9.55
N ALA A 133 9.74 -0.02 -8.76
CA ALA A 133 9.22 1.28 -8.35
C ALA A 133 10.03 1.92 -7.20
N GLY A 134 10.63 1.11 -6.34
CA GLY A 134 11.44 1.53 -5.18
C GLY A 134 12.89 1.81 -5.53
#